data_AF-A0A0Q3PQD7-F1
#
_entry.id   AF-A0A0Q3PQD7-F1
#
_cell.length_a   1.000
_cell.length_b   1.000
_cell.length_c   1.000
_cell.angle_alpha   90.00
_cell.angle_beta   90.00
_cell.angle_gamma   90.00
#
_symmetry.space_group_name_H-M   'P 1'
#
loop_
_entity.id
_entity.type
_entity.pdbx_description
1 polymer ?
#
loop_
_entity_poly.entity_id
_entity_poly.type
_entity_poly.pdbx_seq_one_letter_code
_entity_poly.pdbx_strand_id
1 'polypeptide(L)'
;MGCSESEGQLARTVVKLFLALKLQKNGLVHSSTLIAHPYRIDSLDWIVLLVPPGPLGSRWSAMLRSALPFVFQFPHRKPPPIRPRPPPVRRYASPPAAAGSVPPPLPPSSAYVHLPFCRKRCHYCDFPIVALGSSSPSPRGEAEDPRIADYVRLLLREVAATRAVSDDGVPLETIFFGGGTPSLVPPRLVAAVLDALRGKFGLSACPEVSIEMDPGTFDAAKLRELVGVGVNRVSLGVQAFQEDLLRACGRAHGLAEVREAVGIVTGCEGLQNWSMDLISSLPNQTEEMWEESLRCTIDARPTHVSVYDLQIEQGTKFGQMVFSKLRYFLCIK
;
A
#
# COMPACT_ATOMS: atom_id res chain seq x y z
N MET A 1 4.98 -4.66 -36.32
CA MET A 1 5.49 -3.27 -36.46
C MET A 1 5.87 -2.83 -35.07
N GLY A 2 7.17 -2.70 -34.80
CA GLY A 2 7.68 -2.42 -33.45
C GLY A 2 7.57 -0.94 -33.12
N CYS A 3 7.12 -0.63 -31.91
CA CYS A 3 7.13 0.72 -31.37
C CYS A 3 8.36 0.89 -30.48
N SER A 4 9.16 1.90 -30.80
CA SER A 4 10.28 2.41 -30.04
C SER A 4 9.82 3.01 -28.70
N GLU A 5 10.44 2.60 -27.60
CA GLU A 5 10.31 3.24 -26.30
C GLU A 5 11.08 4.57 -26.32
N SER A 6 10.37 5.68 -26.08
CA SER A 6 10.99 6.96 -25.74
C SER A 6 11.05 7.07 -24.21
N GLU A 7 12.23 6.89 -23.63
CA GLU A 7 12.50 7.21 -22.23
C GLU A 7 12.38 8.73 -22.01
N GLY A 8 11.26 9.15 -21.43
CA GLY A 8 11.06 10.48 -20.87
C GLY A 8 10.40 10.32 -19.51
N GLN A 9 11.17 10.53 -18.44
CA GLN A 9 10.69 10.44 -17.06
C GLN A 9 9.82 11.67 -16.74
N LEU A 10 8.59 11.66 -17.25
CA LEU A 10 7.54 12.62 -16.91
C LEU A 10 6.93 12.22 -15.56
N ALA A 11 6.85 13.18 -14.63
CA ALA A 11 6.14 12.99 -13.37
C ALA A 11 4.67 12.66 -13.64
N ARG A 12 4.27 11.41 -13.38
CA ARG A 12 2.91 10.92 -13.60
C ARG A 12 2.01 11.39 -12.45
N THR A 13 0.93 12.12 -12.76
CA THR A 13 -0.11 12.46 -11.80
C THR A 13 -1.08 11.29 -11.65
N VAL A 14 -1.38 10.87 -10.42
CA VAL A 14 -2.25 9.71 -10.13
C VAL A 14 -3.57 10.18 -9.52
N VAL A 15 -4.71 9.75 -10.07
CA VAL A 15 -5.99 9.78 -9.32
C VAL A 15 -5.96 8.65 -8.31
N LYS A 16 -5.98 8.98 -7.02
CA LYS A 16 -6.22 7.99 -5.97
C LYS A 16 -7.68 8.05 -5.57
N LEU A 17 -8.42 6.97 -5.81
CA LEU A 17 -9.79 6.81 -5.32
C LEU A 17 -9.71 6.15 -3.94
N PHE A 18 -10.15 6.88 -2.92
CA PHE A 18 -10.12 6.43 -1.53
C PHE A 18 -11.47 6.72 -0.89
N LEU A 19 -12.23 5.65 -0.66
CA LEU A 19 -13.27 5.71 0.34
C LEU A 19 -12.69 5.33 1.70
N ALA A 20 -12.47 6.33 2.55
CA ALA A 20 -12.17 6.11 3.96
C ALA A 20 -13.39 5.49 4.65
N LEU A 21 -13.41 4.16 4.79
CA LEU A 21 -14.37 3.44 5.61
C LEU A 21 -14.14 3.80 7.08
N LYS A 22 -14.81 4.85 7.54
CA LYS A 22 -14.91 5.17 8.97
C LYS A 22 -15.93 4.21 9.60
N LEU A 23 -15.52 2.97 9.87
CA LEU A 23 -16.29 2.05 10.71
C LEU A 23 -16.21 2.54 12.16
N GLN A 24 -17.06 3.49 12.52
CA GLN A 24 -17.21 3.95 13.89
C GLN A 24 -18.19 3.03 14.63
N LYS A 25 -17.68 2.24 15.59
CA LYS A 25 -18.51 1.78 16.71
C LYS A 25 -19.01 3.03 17.43
N ASN A 26 -20.33 3.14 17.52
CA ASN A 26 -21.10 4.15 18.26
C ASN A 26 -21.24 5.52 17.58
N GLY A 27 -22.39 5.69 16.90
CA GLY A 27 -23.31 6.81 17.07
C GLY A 27 -22.85 8.23 16.67
N LEU A 28 -23.69 8.85 15.83
CA LEU A 28 -23.77 10.26 15.45
C LEU A 28 -22.86 10.73 14.31
N VAL A 29 -23.54 11.00 13.18
CA VAL A 29 -23.04 11.62 11.96
C VAL A 29 -23.06 13.14 12.13
N HIS A 30 -21.96 13.82 11.81
CA HIS A 30 -22.03 15.18 11.30
C HIS A 30 -21.23 15.28 9.99
N SER A 31 -21.93 15.77 8.98
CA SER A 31 -21.44 16.08 7.64
C SER A 31 -20.47 17.25 7.68
N SER A 32 -19.27 17.06 7.13
CA SER A 32 -18.37 18.15 6.74
C SER A 32 -17.68 17.79 5.42
N THR A 33 -17.83 18.69 4.45
CA THR A 33 -17.27 18.71 3.10
C THR A 33 -15.79 18.33 3.06
N LEU A 34 -15.44 17.31 2.27
CA LEU A 34 -14.05 16.98 1.92
C LEU A 34 -13.65 17.78 0.67
N ILE A 35 -12.78 18.76 0.84
CA ILE A 35 -12.10 19.46 -0.25
C ILE A 35 -10.84 18.64 -0.59
N ALA A 36 -10.78 18.07 -1.78
CA ALA A 36 -9.59 17.39 -2.29
C ALA A 36 -8.60 18.45 -2.84
N HIS A 37 -7.39 18.50 -2.29
CA HIS A 37 -6.27 19.24 -2.87
C HIS A 37 -5.28 18.27 -3.55
N PRO A 38 -4.69 18.65 -4.70
CA PRO A 38 -3.68 17.85 -5.38
C PRO A 38 -2.39 17.83 -4.56
N TYR A 39 -1.94 16.64 -4.16
CA TYR A 39 -0.70 16.47 -3.40
C TYR A 39 0.47 16.16 -4.32
N ARG A 40 1.56 16.93 -4.15
CA ARG A 40 2.91 16.65 -4.67
C ARG A 40 3.66 15.89 -3.58
N ILE A 41 4.21 14.72 -3.89
CA ILE A 41 4.93 13.88 -2.92
C ILE A 41 6.42 14.16 -3.06
N ASP A 42 6.96 14.98 -2.16
CA ASP A 42 8.39 15.02 -1.86
C ASP A 42 8.55 14.64 -0.38
N SER A 43 9.25 13.54 -0.12
CA SER A 43 9.75 13.06 1.18
C SER A 43 8.74 12.69 2.29
N LEU A 44 9.01 11.55 2.93
CA LEU A 44 8.39 11.06 4.16
C LEU A 44 8.58 12.08 5.30
N ASP A 45 7.48 12.50 5.92
CA ASP A 45 7.39 12.84 7.35
C ASP A 45 5.90 12.92 7.75
N TRP A 46 5.50 12.10 8.72
CA TRP A 46 4.16 12.14 9.30
C TRP A 46 4.13 13.08 10.51
N ILE A 47 3.42 14.21 10.42
CA ILE A 47 2.87 14.91 11.60
C ILE A 47 1.53 15.55 11.23
N VAL A 48 0.45 15.17 11.93
CA VAL A 48 -0.70 16.06 12.15
C VAL A 48 -1.00 16.11 13.64
N LEU A 49 -0.42 17.10 14.30
CA LEU A 49 -0.90 17.66 15.57
C LEU A 49 -2.04 18.62 15.24
N LEU A 50 -3.19 18.46 15.89
CA LEU A 50 -4.18 19.54 16.00
C LEU A 50 -4.59 19.70 17.46
N VAL A 51 -3.96 20.67 18.11
CA VAL A 51 -4.41 21.34 19.33
C VAL A 51 -5.54 22.29 18.93
N PRO A 52 -6.72 22.27 19.56
CA PRO A 52 -7.73 23.30 19.32
C PRO A 52 -7.38 24.60 20.06
N PRO A 53 -7.62 25.79 19.46
CA PRO A 53 -7.51 27.05 20.16
C PRO A 53 -8.81 27.32 20.94
N GLY A 54 -8.68 27.67 22.22
CA GLY A 54 -9.79 28.11 23.05
C GLY A 54 -9.29 28.83 24.30
N PRO A 55 -9.87 29.99 24.68
CA PRO A 55 -9.27 30.91 25.64
C PRO A 55 -9.66 30.55 27.08
N LEU A 56 -8.66 30.36 27.93
CA LEU A 56 -8.65 30.53 29.39
C LEU A 56 -7.17 30.33 29.77
N GLY A 57 -6.39 31.38 29.96
CA GLY A 57 -6.55 32.22 31.13
C GLY A 57 -5.94 31.51 32.34
N SER A 58 -4.61 31.55 32.44
CA SER A 58 -3.81 31.45 33.67
C SER A 58 -4.00 30.24 34.58
N ARG A 59 -2.95 29.43 34.76
CA ARG A 59 -2.20 29.28 36.03
C ARG A 59 -1.26 28.06 35.99
N TRP A 60 -0.12 28.24 36.64
CA TRP A 60 0.85 27.24 37.13
C TRP A 60 1.94 26.72 36.18
N SER A 61 2.93 27.58 35.96
CA SER A 61 4.33 27.18 35.81
C SER A 61 4.98 27.14 37.20
N ALA A 62 5.18 25.96 37.81
CA ALA A 62 6.11 25.71 38.92
C ALA A 62 6.09 24.21 39.31
N MET A 63 7.23 23.69 39.80
CA MET A 63 7.53 22.29 40.18
C MET A 63 7.92 21.41 38.98
N LEU A 64 9.15 20.91 38.82
CA LEU A 64 10.21 20.59 39.77
C LEU A 64 11.60 20.84 39.16
N ARG A 65 12.45 21.58 39.89
CA ARG A 65 13.90 21.40 39.90
C ARG A 65 14.26 20.76 41.25
N SER A 66 15.38 20.03 41.25
CA SER A 66 16.09 19.42 42.39
C SER A 66 15.42 18.16 42.97
N ALA A 67 16.13 17.10 43.39
CA ALA A 67 17.46 17.05 43.99
C ALA A 67 18.10 15.64 43.88
N LEU A 68 19.43 15.54 43.72
CA LEU A 68 20.38 15.04 44.74
C LEU A 68 21.85 14.94 44.20
N PRO A 69 22.89 15.04 45.06
CA PRO A 69 24.29 15.37 44.72
C PRO A 69 25.32 14.24 44.96
N PHE A 70 26.54 14.40 44.42
CA PHE A 70 27.90 14.07 44.94
C PHE A 70 28.87 13.92 43.75
N VAL A 71 29.65 14.95 43.37
CA VAL A 71 31.03 15.28 43.80
C VAL A 71 32.06 14.15 43.57
N PHE A 72 32.89 14.32 42.53
CA PHE A 72 34.35 14.26 42.63
C PHE A 72 34.96 15.25 41.62
N GLN A 73 35.80 16.14 42.13
CA GLN A 73 36.42 17.25 41.40
C GLN A 73 37.93 16.99 41.35
N PHE A 74 38.49 16.88 40.15
CA PHE A 74 39.94 16.93 39.91
C PHE A 74 40.26 18.19 39.07
N PRO A 75 41.43 18.82 39.27
CA PRO A 75 41.69 20.18 38.83
C PRO A 75 41.95 20.29 37.32
N HIS A 76 41.50 21.43 36.79
CA HIS A 76 41.56 21.88 35.41
C HIS A 76 42.97 21.89 34.79
N ARG A 77 43.06 21.48 33.52
CA ARG A 77 43.33 22.40 32.38
C ARG A 77 42.61 21.88 31.12
N LYS A 78 41.47 22.50 30.76
CA LYS A 78 40.83 22.28 29.45
C LYS A 78 41.49 23.22 28.43
N PRO A 79 42.00 22.73 27.29
CA PRO A 79 42.33 23.60 26.16
C PRO A 79 41.07 24.32 25.65
N PRO A 80 41.20 25.48 25.01
CA PRO A 80 40.05 26.23 24.50
C PRO A 80 39.22 25.36 23.53
N PRO A 81 37.88 25.44 23.56
CA PRO A 81 37.05 24.66 22.67
C PRO A 81 37.24 25.16 21.22
N ILE A 82 37.97 24.40 20.42
CA ILE A 82 37.90 24.52 18.96
C ILE A 82 36.52 23.98 18.58
N ARG A 83 35.55 24.89 18.41
CA ARG A 83 34.30 24.56 17.73
C ARG A 83 34.60 24.57 16.23
N PRO A 84 34.64 23.43 15.52
CA PRO A 84 34.51 23.51 14.08
C PRO A 84 33.14 24.13 13.79
N ARG A 85 33.11 25.31 13.16
CA ARG A 85 31.86 25.81 12.58
C ARG A 85 31.41 24.75 11.58
N PRO A 86 30.19 24.17 11.69
CA PRO A 86 29.66 23.39 10.59
C PRO A 86 29.67 24.31 9.36
N PRO A 87 30.08 23.81 8.18
CA PRO A 87 30.00 24.61 6.97
C PRO A 87 28.56 25.11 6.81
N PRO A 88 28.33 26.36 6.41
CA PRO A 88 26.98 26.84 6.22
C PRO A 88 26.27 25.93 5.22
N VAL A 89 25.06 25.48 5.56
CA VAL A 89 24.16 24.58 4.80
C VAL A 89 23.73 25.19 3.43
N ARG A 90 24.38 26.27 2.99
CA ARG A 90 24.10 27.02 1.76
C ARG A 90 24.84 26.54 0.51
N ARG A 91 25.40 25.33 0.50
CA ARG A 91 26.01 24.76 -0.73
C ARG A 91 25.17 23.72 -1.47
N TYR A 92 24.03 23.31 -0.93
CA TYR A 92 23.05 22.45 -1.61
C TYR A 92 21.63 23.04 -1.67
N ALA A 93 21.48 24.31 -1.29
CA ALA A 93 20.23 25.00 -1.58
C ALA A 93 20.18 25.24 -3.09
N SER A 94 19.27 24.55 -3.78
CA SER A 94 18.89 24.91 -5.14
C SER A 94 18.65 26.43 -5.19
N PRO A 95 19.13 27.14 -6.24
CA PRO A 95 18.80 28.55 -6.39
C PRO A 95 17.27 28.68 -6.29
N PRO A 96 16.74 29.74 -5.64
CA PRO A 96 15.31 29.97 -5.62
C PRO A 96 14.87 29.95 -7.09
N ALA A 97 14.01 28.97 -7.42
CA ALA A 97 13.44 28.90 -8.75
C ALA A 97 12.90 30.30 -9.05
N ALA A 98 13.37 30.88 -10.16
CA ALA A 98 12.79 32.10 -10.68
C ALA A 98 11.27 31.94 -10.62
N ALA A 99 10.55 32.98 -10.19
CA ALA A 99 9.10 33.01 -10.12
C ALA A 99 8.51 32.94 -11.55
N GLY A 100 8.69 31.79 -12.20
CA GLY A 100 7.91 31.36 -13.34
C GLY A 100 6.60 30.81 -12.79
N SER A 101 5.51 31.11 -13.50
CA SER A 101 4.23 30.45 -13.28
C SER A 101 4.45 28.94 -13.17
N VAL A 102 4.06 28.36 -12.04
CA VAL A 102 3.96 26.90 -11.93
C VAL A 102 2.99 26.48 -13.02
N PRO A 103 3.40 25.67 -14.02
CA PRO A 103 2.47 25.21 -15.03
C PRO A 103 1.30 24.50 -14.34
N PRO A 104 0.07 24.63 -14.86
CA PRO A 104 -1.07 23.93 -14.27
C PRO A 104 -0.74 22.44 -14.15
N PRO A 105 -1.11 21.78 -13.03
CA PRO A 105 -0.81 20.37 -12.84
C PRO A 105 -1.37 19.59 -14.02
N LEU A 106 -0.54 18.74 -14.62
CA LEU A 106 -0.95 17.88 -15.72
C LEU A 106 -2.12 16.99 -15.26
N PRO A 107 -3.11 16.75 -16.13
CA PRO A 107 -4.18 15.83 -15.81
C PRO A 107 -3.61 14.43 -15.52
N PRO A 108 -4.24 13.68 -14.62
CA PRO A 108 -3.75 12.37 -14.21
C PRO A 108 -3.90 11.35 -15.33
N SER A 109 -2.82 10.60 -15.60
CA SER A 109 -2.78 9.51 -16.58
C SER A 109 -2.89 8.13 -15.93
N SER A 110 -3.08 8.06 -14.61
CA SER A 110 -3.14 6.81 -13.87
C SER A 110 -4.26 6.83 -12.81
N ALA A 111 -4.91 5.69 -12.61
CA ALA A 111 -5.89 5.50 -11.54
C ALA A 111 -5.47 4.37 -10.59
N TYR A 112 -5.52 4.64 -9.29
CA TYR A 112 -5.42 3.63 -8.24
C TYR A 112 -6.80 3.38 -7.63
N VAL A 113 -7.24 2.12 -7.64
CA VAL A 113 -8.50 1.67 -7.05
C VAL A 113 -8.18 0.80 -5.85
N HIS A 114 -8.49 1.31 -4.66
CA HIS A 114 -8.32 0.58 -3.42
C HIS A 114 -9.48 -0.41 -3.19
N LEU A 115 -9.19 -1.70 -3.04
CA LEU A 115 -10.15 -2.74 -2.70
C LEU A 115 -9.73 -3.39 -1.37
N PRO A 116 -10.32 -2.99 -0.22
CA PRO A 116 -9.74 -3.23 1.09
C PRO A 116 -9.99 -4.64 1.63
N PHE A 117 -10.47 -5.60 0.84
CA PHE A 117 -10.97 -6.88 1.38
C PHE A 117 -9.88 -7.93 1.48
N CYS A 118 -9.78 -8.64 2.59
CA CYS A 118 -8.93 -9.83 2.73
C CYS A 118 -9.72 -10.96 3.40
N ARG A 119 -9.36 -12.23 3.15
CA ARG A 119 -9.90 -13.37 3.94
C ARG A 119 -9.55 -13.20 5.43
N LYS A 120 -8.30 -12.84 5.72
CA LYS A 120 -7.81 -12.48 7.05
C LYS A 120 -6.63 -11.51 6.97
N ARG A 121 -6.30 -10.84 8.07
CA ARG A 121 -5.14 -9.95 8.17
C ARG A 121 -3.85 -10.75 8.38
N CYS A 122 -2.89 -10.62 7.46
CA CYS A 122 -1.55 -11.18 7.64
C CYS A 122 -0.85 -10.52 8.83
N HIS A 123 0.05 -11.24 9.49
CA HIS A 123 0.63 -10.81 10.77
C HIS A 123 1.57 -9.61 10.65
N TYR A 124 2.16 -9.41 9.46
CA TYR A 124 2.98 -8.26 9.09
C TYR A 124 2.18 -7.09 8.50
N CYS A 125 0.90 -7.27 8.14
CA CYS A 125 0.18 -6.32 7.29
C CYS A 125 -0.34 -5.11 8.08
N ASP A 126 0.17 -3.93 7.72
CA ASP A 126 -0.23 -2.61 8.21
C ASP A 126 -1.25 -1.91 7.27
N PHE A 127 -1.51 -2.46 6.09
CA PHE A 127 -2.47 -1.90 5.14
C PHE A 127 -3.89 -1.73 5.71
N PRO A 128 -4.64 -0.72 5.22
CA PRO A 128 -6.02 -0.47 5.61
C PRO A 128 -6.97 -1.50 4.98
N ILE A 129 -7.07 -2.68 5.59
CA ILE A 129 -7.93 -3.77 5.12
C ILE A 129 -9.10 -4.10 6.06
N VAL A 130 -10.13 -4.71 5.49
CA VAL A 130 -11.30 -5.32 6.11
C VAL A 130 -11.20 -6.83 5.93
N ALA A 131 -11.07 -7.55 7.06
CA ALA A 131 -11.10 -9.01 7.05
C ALA A 131 -12.55 -9.50 6.90
N LEU A 132 -12.83 -10.25 5.84
CA LEU A 132 -14.15 -10.82 5.58
C LEU A 132 -14.41 -12.07 6.43
N GLY A 133 -13.34 -12.79 6.80
CA GLY A 133 -13.39 -14.08 7.49
C GLY A 133 -12.95 -15.23 6.56
N SER A 134 -12.50 -16.34 7.15
CA SER A 134 -12.07 -17.53 6.40
C SER A 134 -13.23 -18.34 5.81
N SER A 135 -14.47 -18.01 6.19
CA SER A 135 -15.72 -18.55 5.63
C SER A 135 -16.24 -17.70 4.46
N SER A 136 -15.42 -16.80 3.91
CA SER A 136 -15.73 -15.94 2.78
C SER A 136 -15.39 -16.68 1.47
N PRO A 137 -16.14 -16.46 0.37
CA PRO A 137 -16.50 -17.52 -0.55
C PRO A 137 -15.29 -18.18 -1.19
N SER A 138 -15.28 -19.52 -1.12
CA SER A 138 -14.48 -20.36 -2.01
C SER A 138 -14.69 -19.92 -3.46
N PRO A 139 -13.66 -20.00 -4.34
CA PRO A 139 -13.83 -19.76 -5.78
C PRO A 139 -14.94 -20.63 -6.41
N ARG A 140 -15.41 -21.68 -5.72
CA ARG A 140 -16.43 -22.64 -6.16
C ARG A 140 -17.86 -22.37 -5.68
N GLY A 141 -18.30 -21.11 -5.65
CA GLY A 141 -19.75 -20.81 -5.68
C GLY A 141 -20.46 -20.56 -4.35
N GLU A 142 -19.79 -20.01 -3.35
CA GLU A 142 -20.50 -19.38 -2.23
C GLU A 142 -20.97 -17.96 -2.62
N ALA A 143 -22.08 -17.52 -2.02
CA ALA A 143 -22.69 -16.22 -2.28
C ALA A 143 -21.68 -15.08 -2.07
N GLU A 144 -21.72 -14.09 -2.96
CA GLU A 144 -20.92 -12.87 -2.84
C GLU A 144 -21.13 -12.22 -1.46
N ASP A 145 -20.04 -11.86 -0.78
CA ASP A 145 -20.15 -11.06 0.44
C ASP A 145 -20.74 -9.69 0.11
N PRO A 146 -21.91 -9.31 0.66
CA PRO A 146 -22.61 -8.08 0.29
C PRO A 146 -21.78 -6.83 0.54
N ARG A 147 -20.80 -6.87 1.46
CA ARG A 147 -19.88 -5.75 1.73
C ARG A 147 -19.05 -5.39 0.50
N ILE A 148 -18.73 -6.36 -0.36
CA ILE A 148 -17.98 -6.13 -1.61
C ILE A 148 -18.84 -5.33 -2.59
N ALA A 149 -20.04 -5.81 -2.91
CA ALA A 149 -20.99 -5.10 -3.77
C ALA A 149 -21.28 -3.69 -3.26
N ASP A 150 -21.53 -3.55 -1.96
CA ASP A 150 -21.84 -2.27 -1.33
C ASP A 150 -20.69 -1.26 -1.48
N TYR A 151 -19.46 -1.71 -1.24
CA TYR A 151 -18.28 -0.86 -1.41
C TYR A 151 -18.05 -0.48 -2.87
N VAL A 152 -18.21 -1.41 -3.81
CA VAL A 152 -18.10 -1.10 -5.24
C VAL A 152 -19.18 -0.08 -5.65
N ARG A 153 -20.42 -0.17 -5.17
CA ARG A 153 -21.43 0.87 -5.42
C ARG A 153 -21.00 2.24 -4.91
N LEU A 154 -20.30 2.31 -3.78
CA LEU A 154 -19.75 3.57 -3.27
C LEU A 154 -18.57 4.08 -4.13
N LEU A 155 -17.67 3.19 -4.56
CA LEU A 155 -16.59 3.53 -5.50
C LEU A 155 -17.15 4.11 -6.81
N LEU A 156 -18.20 3.50 -7.38
CA LEU A 156 -18.83 4.01 -8.61
C LEU A 156 -19.40 5.42 -8.42
N ARG A 157 -19.98 5.70 -7.25
CA ARG A 157 -20.44 7.06 -6.91
C ARG A 157 -19.28 8.04 -6.76
N GLU A 158 -18.16 7.60 -6.19
CA GLU A 158 -16.93 8.40 -6.07
C GLU A 158 -16.35 8.73 -7.45
N VAL A 159 -16.26 7.76 -8.35
CA VAL A 159 -15.83 7.97 -9.75
C VAL A 159 -16.74 8.99 -10.44
N ALA A 160 -18.06 8.83 -10.33
CA ALA A 160 -19.02 9.76 -10.92
C ALA A 160 -18.86 11.19 -10.38
N ALA A 161 -18.66 11.33 -9.07
CA ALA A 161 -18.51 12.62 -8.38
C ALA A 161 -17.14 13.28 -8.57
N THR A 162 -16.10 12.51 -8.90
CA THR A 162 -14.75 13.01 -9.14
C THR A 162 -14.77 13.98 -10.32
N ARG A 163 -14.16 15.17 -10.19
CA ARG A 163 -14.07 16.12 -11.30
C ARG A 163 -13.01 15.65 -12.28
N ALA A 164 -13.32 15.65 -13.57
CA ALA A 164 -12.28 15.54 -14.59
C ALA A 164 -11.37 16.77 -14.48
N VAL A 165 -10.06 16.58 -14.56
CA VAL A 165 -9.08 17.66 -14.35
C VAL A 165 -9.05 18.63 -15.55
N SER A 166 -9.55 18.21 -16.71
CA SER A 166 -9.75 19.06 -17.89
C SER A 166 -10.77 18.43 -18.86
N ASP A 167 -11.47 19.26 -19.64
CA ASP A 167 -12.35 18.81 -20.73
C ASP A 167 -11.55 18.17 -21.90
N ASP A 168 -10.26 18.51 -22.02
CA ASP A 168 -9.28 17.93 -22.96
C ASP A 168 -8.56 16.68 -22.37
N GLY A 169 -9.14 16.04 -21.35
CA GLY A 169 -8.48 15.07 -20.47
C GLY A 169 -7.57 14.04 -21.16
N VAL A 170 -6.31 13.99 -20.70
CA VAL A 170 -5.39 12.90 -21.06
C VAL A 170 -6.01 11.57 -20.60
N PRO A 171 -6.21 10.59 -21.50
CA PRO A 171 -6.83 9.33 -21.14
C PRO A 171 -5.96 8.56 -20.13
N LEU A 172 -6.60 7.72 -19.31
CA LEU A 172 -5.85 6.87 -18.39
C LEU A 172 -5.00 5.86 -19.19
N GLU A 173 -3.70 5.88 -18.92
CA GLU A 173 -2.72 4.93 -19.43
C GLU A 173 -2.62 3.71 -18.52
N THR A 174 -2.82 3.88 -17.21
CA THR A 174 -2.72 2.78 -16.26
C THR A 174 -3.85 2.79 -15.22
N ILE A 175 -4.30 1.60 -14.86
CA ILE A 175 -5.25 1.36 -13.77
C ILE A 175 -4.67 0.27 -12.88
N PHE A 176 -4.61 0.52 -11.58
CA PHE A 176 -4.11 -0.44 -10.60
C PHE A 176 -5.18 -0.73 -9.55
N PHE A 177 -5.63 -1.98 -9.50
CA PHE A 177 -6.47 -2.51 -8.43
C PHE A 177 -5.58 -3.13 -7.35
N GLY A 178 -5.57 -2.54 -6.16
CA GLY A 178 -4.74 -3.00 -5.05
C GLY A 178 -5.37 -2.78 -3.68
N GLY A 179 -4.61 -3.02 -2.62
CA GLY A 179 -4.98 -2.66 -1.25
C GLY A 179 -5.04 -3.87 -0.33
N GLY A 180 -6.18 -4.55 -0.32
CA GLY A 180 -6.32 -5.83 0.38
C GLY A 180 -6.04 -7.00 -0.56
N THR A 181 -7.10 -7.58 -1.08
CA THR A 181 -7.05 -8.72 -2.00
C THR A 181 -8.09 -8.48 -3.09
N PRO A 182 -7.76 -7.66 -4.10
CA PRO A 182 -8.63 -7.38 -5.25
C PRO A 182 -9.19 -8.64 -5.92
N SER A 183 -8.41 -9.72 -5.96
CA SER A 183 -8.86 -11.02 -6.46
C SER A 183 -10.01 -11.67 -5.69
N LEU A 184 -10.46 -11.13 -4.55
CA LEU A 184 -11.74 -11.53 -3.92
C LEU A 184 -12.94 -10.92 -4.63
N VAL A 185 -12.77 -9.78 -5.29
CA VAL A 185 -13.86 -9.08 -5.98
C VAL A 185 -14.27 -9.87 -7.23
N PRO A 186 -15.58 -10.10 -7.45
CA PRO A 186 -16.07 -10.77 -8.64
C PRO A 186 -15.69 -10.01 -9.93
N PRO A 187 -15.37 -10.70 -11.04
CA PRO A 187 -14.98 -10.06 -12.30
C PRO A 187 -15.99 -9.04 -12.82
N ARG A 188 -17.30 -9.31 -12.68
CA ARG A 188 -18.37 -8.35 -13.05
C ARG A 188 -18.27 -7.00 -12.33
N LEU A 189 -17.78 -6.99 -11.09
CA LEU A 189 -17.65 -5.76 -10.31
C LEU A 189 -16.37 -5.01 -10.65
N VAL A 190 -15.29 -5.73 -10.96
CA VAL A 190 -14.08 -5.13 -11.55
C VAL A 190 -14.42 -4.47 -12.88
N ALA A 191 -15.19 -5.16 -13.74
CA ALA A 191 -15.67 -4.62 -15.02
C ALA A 191 -16.50 -3.34 -14.82
N ALA A 192 -17.44 -3.33 -13.87
CA ALA A 192 -18.24 -2.14 -13.57
C ALA A 192 -17.38 -0.92 -13.19
N VAL A 193 -16.31 -1.13 -12.40
CA VAL A 193 -15.36 -0.05 -12.06
C VAL A 193 -14.56 0.39 -13.29
N LEU A 194 -14.06 -0.54 -14.10
CA LEU A 194 -13.36 -0.22 -15.34
C LEU A 194 -14.23 0.58 -16.32
N ASP A 195 -15.49 0.20 -16.49
CA ASP A 195 -16.43 0.89 -17.36
C ASP A 195 -16.74 2.30 -16.84
N ALA A 196 -16.88 2.47 -15.53
CA ALA A 196 -17.06 3.79 -14.93
C ALA A 196 -15.82 4.67 -15.11
N LEU A 197 -14.61 4.13 -14.93
CA LEU A 197 -13.37 4.86 -15.18
C LEU A 197 -13.22 5.24 -16.65
N ARG A 198 -13.49 4.30 -17.58
CA ARG A 198 -13.48 4.54 -19.03
C ARG A 198 -14.47 5.63 -19.41
N GLY A 199 -15.70 5.56 -18.93
CA GLY A 199 -16.73 6.54 -19.23
C GLY A 199 -16.44 7.92 -18.63
N LYS A 200 -15.74 7.98 -17.50
CA LYS A 200 -15.45 9.23 -16.80
C LYS A 200 -14.17 9.93 -17.25
N PHE A 201 -13.11 9.17 -17.50
CA PHE A 201 -11.76 9.69 -17.73
C PHE A 201 -11.19 9.31 -19.10
N GLY A 202 -11.82 8.38 -19.82
CA GLY A 202 -11.23 7.77 -21.03
C GLY A 202 -10.08 6.82 -20.69
N LEU A 203 -9.82 5.87 -21.59
CA LEU A 203 -8.65 4.98 -21.53
C LEU A 203 -7.82 5.16 -22.80
N SER A 204 -6.50 4.99 -22.70
CA SER A 204 -5.63 4.96 -23.86
C SER A 204 -5.97 3.76 -24.75
N ALA A 205 -5.37 3.67 -25.95
CA ALA A 205 -5.63 2.55 -26.87
C ALA A 205 -5.20 1.20 -26.28
N CYS A 206 -4.15 1.20 -25.46
CA CYS A 206 -3.58 0.01 -24.83
C CYS A 206 -3.27 0.32 -23.35
N PRO A 207 -4.30 0.43 -22.48
CA PRO A 207 -4.06 0.76 -21.08
C PRO A 207 -3.47 -0.45 -20.35
N GLU A 208 -2.55 -0.21 -19.43
CA GLU A 208 -2.16 -1.25 -18.47
C GLU A 208 -3.22 -1.35 -17.38
N VAL A 209 -3.83 -2.52 -17.21
CA VAL A 209 -4.79 -2.80 -16.14
C VAL A 209 -4.21 -3.90 -15.26
N SER A 210 -3.67 -3.46 -14.13
CA SER A 210 -3.00 -4.26 -13.13
C SER A 210 -3.95 -4.64 -11.99
N ILE A 211 -3.90 -5.89 -11.52
CA ILE A 211 -4.63 -6.36 -10.33
C ILE A 211 -3.74 -7.17 -9.39
N GLU A 212 -3.80 -6.88 -8.09
CA GLU A 212 -3.19 -7.72 -7.04
C GLU A 212 -4.04 -8.98 -6.79
N MET A 213 -3.38 -10.12 -6.70
CA MET A 213 -4.01 -11.42 -6.49
C MET A 213 -3.34 -12.21 -5.37
N ASP A 214 -4.16 -12.88 -4.56
CA ASP A 214 -3.72 -13.78 -3.49
C ASP A 214 -3.99 -15.24 -3.87
N PRO A 215 -3.02 -16.16 -3.73
CA PRO A 215 -3.26 -17.59 -3.86
C PRO A 215 -4.49 -18.07 -3.06
N GLY A 216 -5.28 -18.96 -3.65
CA GLY A 216 -6.51 -19.50 -3.06
C GLY A 216 -7.75 -18.60 -3.17
N THR A 217 -7.68 -17.46 -3.89
CA THR A 217 -8.83 -16.55 -4.07
C THR A 217 -9.38 -16.49 -5.50
N PHE A 218 -8.77 -17.25 -6.41
CA PHE A 218 -9.16 -17.33 -7.82
C PHE A 218 -8.88 -18.73 -8.35
N ASP A 219 -9.59 -19.09 -9.42
CA ASP A 219 -9.33 -20.26 -10.24
C ASP A 219 -9.06 -19.84 -11.70
N ALA A 220 -8.83 -20.82 -12.58
CA ALA A 220 -8.59 -20.56 -14.01
C ALA A 220 -9.79 -19.93 -14.73
N ALA A 221 -11.02 -20.16 -14.26
CA ALA A 221 -12.20 -19.53 -14.85
C ALA A 221 -12.24 -18.04 -14.49
N LYS A 222 -12.07 -17.71 -13.21
CA LYS A 222 -12.04 -16.34 -12.71
C LYS A 222 -10.92 -15.52 -13.32
N LEU A 223 -9.71 -16.07 -13.47
CA LEU A 223 -8.61 -15.34 -14.13
C LEU A 223 -8.93 -15.06 -15.60
N ARG A 224 -9.48 -16.02 -16.34
CA ARG A 224 -9.91 -15.80 -17.73
C ARG A 224 -11.00 -14.74 -17.84
N GLU A 225 -11.95 -14.72 -16.91
CA GLU A 225 -12.97 -13.67 -16.86
C GLU A 225 -12.35 -12.28 -16.57
N LEU A 226 -11.40 -12.19 -15.63
CA LEU A 226 -10.66 -10.95 -15.36
C LEU A 226 -9.90 -10.45 -16.60
N VAL A 227 -9.21 -11.35 -17.30
CA VAL A 227 -8.54 -11.03 -18.57
C VAL A 227 -9.55 -10.58 -19.62
N GLY A 228 -10.68 -11.27 -19.73
CA GLY A 228 -11.76 -10.93 -20.66
C GLY A 228 -12.39 -9.55 -20.44
N VAL A 229 -12.39 -9.03 -19.19
CA VAL A 229 -12.87 -7.67 -18.89
C VAL A 229 -11.80 -6.60 -19.06
N GLY A 230 -10.57 -6.98 -19.38
CA GLY A 230 -9.48 -6.08 -19.74
C GLY A 230 -8.28 -6.04 -18.78
N VAL A 231 -8.25 -6.89 -17.74
CA VAL A 231 -7.03 -7.06 -16.92
C VAL A 231 -5.93 -7.68 -17.79
N ASN A 232 -4.76 -7.06 -17.83
CA ASN A 232 -3.63 -7.57 -18.62
C ASN A 232 -2.33 -7.69 -17.82
N ARG A 233 -2.32 -7.27 -16.55
CA ARG A 233 -1.21 -7.46 -15.63
C ARG A 233 -1.68 -7.96 -14.25
N VAL A 234 -0.97 -8.95 -13.71
CA VAL A 234 -1.25 -9.53 -12.37
C VAL A 234 -0.06 -9.34 -11.45
N SER A 235 -0.28 -8.95 -10.19
CA SER A 235 0.72 -9.06 -9.11
C SER A 235 0.33 -10.18 -8.17
N LEU A 236 1.09 -11.26 -8.15
CA LEU A 236 0.80 -12.45 -7.34
C LEU A 236 1.58 -12.41 -6.02
N GLY A 237 0.86 -12.26 -4.91
CA GLY A 237 1.45 -12.27 -3.57
C GLY A 237 1.80 -13.68 -3.10
N VAL A 238 3.00 -14.19 -3.41
CA VAL A 238 3.43 -15.53 -2.97
C VAL A 238 4.06 -15.49 -1.58
N GLN A 239 4.90 -14.50 -1.32
CA GLN A 239 5.66 -14.25 -0.10
C GLN A 239 6.74 -15.28 0.21
N ALA A 240 6.41 -16.58 0.22
CA ALA A 240 7.33 -17.68 0.48
C ALA A 240 6.83 -18.99 -0.14
N PHE A 241 7.74 -19.94 -0.39
CA PHE A 241 7.40 -21.29 -0.87
C PHE A 241 7.40 -22.36 0.24
N GLN A 242 7.43 -21.93 1.50
CA GLN A 242 7.41 -22.82 2.67
C GLN A 242 6.11 -22.70 3.44
N GLU A 243 5.44 -23.85 3.62
CA GLU A 243 4.16 -23.96 4.32
C GLU A 243 4.21 -23.34 5.73
N ASP A 244 5.28 -23.59 6.50
CA ASP A 244 5.41 -23.07 7.85
C ASP A 244 5.65 -21.55 7.90
N LEU A 245 6.37 -20.99 6.92
CA LEU A 245 6.54 -19.53 6.82
C LEU A 245 5.22 -18.84 6.47
N LEU A 246 4.46 -19.39 5.52
CA LEU A 246 3.13 -18.88 5.17
C LEU A 246 2.19 -18.91 6.39
N ARG A 247 2.20 -20.02 7.14
CA ARG A 247 1.44 -20.17 8.39
C ARG A 247 1.86 -19.16 9.44
N ALA A 248 3.17 -18.99 9.68
CA ALA A 248 3.72 -18.05 10.65
C ALA A 248 3.39 -16.59 10.30
N CYS A 249 3.35 -16.26 9.01
CA CYS A 249 2.90 -14.97 8.50
C CYS A 249 1.39 -14.74 8.65
N GLY A 250 0.63 -15.76 9.03
CA GLY A 250 -0.82 -15.69 9.06
C GLY A 250 -1.41 -15.53 7.67
N ARG A 251 -0.82 -16.15 6.64
CA ARG A 251 -1.42 -16.23 5.29
C ARG A 251 -2.65 -17.13 5.33
N ALA A 252 -3.65 -16.80 4.51
CA ALA A 252 -4.89 -17.59 4.45
C ALA A 252 -4.76 -18.83 3.56
N HIS A 253 -3.72 -18.88 2.73
CA HIS A 253 -3.36 -20.02 1.90
C HIS A 253 -2.10 -20.72 2.39
N GLY A 254 -1.92 -21.96 1.95
CA GLY A 254 -0.70 -22.75 2.07
C GLY A 254 0.03 -22.92 0.72
N LEU A 255 1.04 -23.79 0.73
CA LEU A 255 1.92 -24.05 -0.42
C LEU A 255 1.19 -24.68 -1.61
N ALA A 256 0.14 -25.49 -1.36
CA ALA A 256 -0.64 -26.11 -2.42
C ALA A 256 -1.35 -25.05 -3.29
N GLU A 257 -2.01 -24.08 -2.65
CA GLU A 257 -2.67 -22.96 -3.34
C GLU A 257 -1.66 -22.05 -4.03
N VAL A 258 -0.45 -21.87 -3.49
CA VAL A 258 0.64 -21.14 -4.17
C VAL A 258 0.99 -21.83 -5.49
N ARG A 259 1.24 -23.14 -5.47
CA ARG A 259 1.58 -23.91 -6.68
C ARG A 259 0.44 -23.89 -7.70
N GLU A 260 -0.80 -24.05 -7.24
CA GLU A 260 -1.98 -23.95 -8.09
C GLU A 260 -2.09 -22.55 -8.73
N ALA A 261 -1.95 -21.48 -7.95
CA ALA A 261 -2.01 -20.11 -8.43
C ALA A 261 -0.93 -19.80 -9.49
N VAL A 262 0.31 -20.25 -9.26
CA VAL A 262 1.39 -20.13 -10.25
C VAL A 262 1.05 -20.88 -11.53
N GLY A 263 0.54 -22.12 -11.43
CA GLY A 263 0.09 -22.90 -12.58
C GLY A 263 -1.03 -22.21 -13.38
N ILE A 264 -2.01 -21.63 -12.68
CA ILE A 264 -3.11 -20.88 -13.30
C ILE A 264 -2.59 -19.64 -14.05
N VAL A 265 -1.74 -18.84 -13.40
CA VAL A 265 -1.21 -17.59 -13.99
C VAL A 265 -0.33 -17.88 -15.20
N THR A 266 0.58 -18.86 -15.08
CA THR A 266 1.48 -19.26 -16.18
C THR A 266 0.76 -19.92 -17.35
N GLY A 267 -0.36 -20.60 -17.11
CA GLY A 267 -1.19 -21.22 -18.13
C GLY A 267 -2.30 -20.33 -18.70
N CYS A 268 -2.42 -19.07 -18.25
CA CYS A 268 -3.52 -18.21 -18.67
C CYS A 268 -3.22 -17.52 -20.02
N GLU A 269 -3.91 -17.95 -21.06
CA GLU A 269 -3.90 -17.24 -22.34
C GLU A 269 -4.44 -15.82 -22.21
N GLY A 270 -3.85 -14.88 -22.96
CA GLY A 270 -4.27 -13.47 -22.98
C GLY A 270 -3.74 -12.61 -21.83
N LEU A 271 -3.17 -13.20 -20.76
CA LEU A 271 -2.46 -12.44 -19.75
C LEU A 271 -1.10 -11.99 -20.31
N GLN A 272 -0.86 -10.68 -20.37
CA GLN A 272 0.31 -10.12 -21.04
C GLN A 272 1.53 -10.04 -20.12
N ASN A 273 1.31 -9.80 -18.83
CA ASN A 273 2.38 -9.54 -17.86
C ASN A 273 1.97 -10.06 -16.47
N TRP A 274 2.93 -10.55 -15.70
CA TRP A 274 2.69 -10.82 -14.28
C TRP A 274 3.96 -10.68 -13.43
N SER A 275 3.76 -10.29 -12.17
CA SER A 275 4.78 -10.24 -11.14
C SER A 275 4.54 -11.25 -10.03
N MET A 276 5.63 -11.65 -9.38
CA MET A 276 5.60 -12.42 -8.15
C MET A 276 6.20 -11.59 -7.01
N ASP A 277 5.47 -11.49 -5.91
CA ASP A 277 5.90 -10.74 -4.74
C ASP A 277 6.39 -11.71 -3.65
N LEU A 278 7.60 -11.47 -3.13
CA LEU A 278 8.28 -12.25 -2.09
C LEU A 278 8.60 -11.38 -0.88
N ILE A 279 8.68 -11.98 0.30
CA ILE A 279 9.13 -11.30 1.52
C ILE A 279 10.38 -12.01 2.06
N SER A 280 11.45 -11.22 2.23
CA SER A 280 12.69 -11.60 2.89
C SER A 280 12.59 -11.39 4.41
N SER A 281 13.49 -12.02 5.16
CA SER A 281 13.65 -11.84 6.60
C SER A 281 12.40 -12.22 7.42
N LEU A 282 11.64 -13.21 6.95
CA LEU A 282 10.48 -13.73 7.68
C LEU A 282 10.90 -14.47 8.96
N PRO A 283 10.05 -14.52 10.01
CA PRO A 283 10.39 -15.23 11.23
C PRO A 283 10.71 -16.71 10.96
N ASN A 284 11.90 -17.14 11.39
CA ASN A 284 12.45 -18.49 11.19
C ASN A 284 12.77 -18.85 9.72
N GLN A 285 12.83 -17.87 8.80
CA GLN A 285 13.31 -18.10 7.44
C GLN A 285 14.82 -18.31 7.46
N THR A 286 15.27 -19.44 6.91
CA THR A 286 16.70 -19.73 6.72
C THR A 286 17.15 -19.32 5.32
N GLU A 287 18.46 -19.28 5.10
CA GLU A 287 19.05 -19.01 3.79
C GLU A 287 18.61 -20.08 2.75
N GLU A 288 18.57 -21.36 3.15
CA GLU A 288 18.15 -22.46 2.27
C GLU A 288 16.67 -22.31 1.85
N MET A 289 15.80 -21.86 2.76
CA MET A 289 14.39 -21.57 2.43
C MET A 289 14.26 -20.39 1.45
N TRP A 290 15.14 -19.40 1.59
CA TRP A 290 15.19 -18.25 0.70
C TRP A 290 15.67 -18.66 -0.69
N GLU A 291 16.75 -19.43 -0.78
CA GLU A 291 17.26 -20.00 -2.04
C GLU A 291 16.21 -20.87 -2.73
N GLU A 292 15.48 -21.70 -1.98
CA GLU A 292 14.36 -22.48 -2.52
C GLU A 292 13.29 -21.56 -3.14
N SER A 293 12.90 -20.50 -2.44
CA SER A 293 11.90 -19.55 -2.93
C SER A 293 12.35 -18.84 -4.22
N LEU A 294 13.62 -18.43 -4.28
CA LEU A 294 14.20 -17.83 -5.47
C LEU A 294 14.24 -18.80 -6.65
N ARG A 295 14.66 -20.06 -6.42
CA ARG A 295 14.67 -21.09 -7.45
C ARG A 295 13.26 -21.34 -8.00
N CYS A 296 12.26 -21.53 -7.13
CA CYS A 296 10.88 -21.70 -7.55
C CYS A 296 10.34 -20.50 -8.33
N THR A 297 10.76 -19.28 -7.96
CA THR A 297 10.40 -18.04 -8.67
C THR A 297 11.01 -18.01 -10.07
N ILE A 298 12.30 -18.34 -10.21
CA ILE A 298 12.99 -18.41 -11.50
C ILE A 298 12.34 -19.46 -12.40
N ASP A 299 12.03 -20.64 -11.87
CA ASP A 299 11.37 -21.72 -12.61
C ASP A 299 9.98 -21.31 -13.10
N ALA A 300 9.26 -20.50 -12.32
CA ALA A 300 7.95 -19.97 -12.69
C ALA A 300 8.00 -18.89 -13.78
N ARG A 301 9.16 -18.24 -13.99
CA ARG A 301 9.40 -17.22 -15.02
C ARG A 301 8.40 -16.04 -15.01
N PRO A 302 8.17 -15.35 -13.87
CA PRO A 302 7.44 -14.10 -13.87
C PRO A 302 8.18 -13.04 -14.69
N THR A 303 7.43 -12.08 -15.22
CA THR A 303 8.02 -10.96 -15.98
C THR A 303 8.73 -9.98 -15.05
N HIS A 304 8.32 -9.93 -13.79
CA HIS A 304 8.88 -9.08 -12.74
C HIS A 304 8.86 -9.80 -11.38
N VAL A 305 9.86 -9.56 -10.55
CA VAL A 305 9.90 -10.06 -9.16
C VAL A 305 10.03 -8.89 -8.22
N SER A 306 9.13 -8.78 -7.26
CA SER A 306 9.20 -7.80 -6.17
C SER A 306 9.71 -8.50 -4.92
N VAL A 307 10.80 -8.02 -4.33
CA VAL A 307 11.31 -8.54 -3.06
C VAL A 307 11.18 -7.44 -2.01
N TYR A 308 10.43 -7.72 -0.95
CA TYR A 308 10.25 -6.82 0.18
C TYR A 308 10.99 -7.37 1.40
N ASP A 309 11.71 -6.52 2.12
CA ASP A 309 12.19 -6.89 3.45
C ASP A 309 11.04 -6.79 4.45
N LEU A 310 10.92 -7.74 5.37
CA LEU A 310 9.91 -7.69 6.41
C LEU A 310 10.08 -6.43 7.28
N GLN A 311 9.10 -5.52 7.19
CA GLN A 311 8.99 -4.36 8.05
C GLN A 311 8.07 -4.67 9.26
N ILE A 312 8.51 -4.30 10.46
CA ILE A 312 7.77 -4.56 11.71
C ILE A 312 7.17 -3.26 12.22
N GLU A 313 5.89 -3.06 11.91
CA GLU A 313 5.14 -1.89 12.34
C GLU A 313 4.40 -2.12 13.67
N GLN A 314 4.37 -1.12 14.55
CA GLN A 314 3.78 -1.24 15.91
C GLN A 314 2.31 -1.69 15.91
N GLY A 315 1.55 -1.27 14.90
CA GLY A 315 0.13 -1.62 14.75
C GLY A 315 -0.14 -3.06 14.28
N THR A 316 0.90 -3.79 13.87
CA THR A 316 0.78 -5.14 13.31
C THR A 316 0.85 -6.22 14.39
N LYS A 317 0.43 -7.45 14.06
CA LYS A 317 0.53 -8.57 15.00
C LYS A 317 1.99 -8.91 15.30
N PHE A 318 2.88 -8.86 14.30
CA PHE A 318 4.32 -8.99 14.52
C PHE A 318 4.88 -7.88 15.41
N GLY A 319 4.47 -6.63 15.20
CA GLY A 319 4.80 -5.53 16.11
C GLY A 319 4.37 -5.84 17.54
N GLN A 320 3.13 -6.25 17.76
CA GLN A 320 2.64 -6.62 19.09
C GLN A 320 3.46 -7.76 19.72
N MET A 321 3.86 -8.79 18.96
CA MET A 321 4.69 -9.90 19.46
C MET A 321 6.09 -9.44 19.90
N VAL A 322 6.72 -8.55 19.13
CA VAL A 322 8.07 -8.04 19.42
C VAL A 322 8.04 -7.04 20.58
N PHE A 323 7.16 -6.04 20.52
CA PHE A 323 7.09 -4.97 21.51
C PHE A 323 6.50 -5.41 22.86
N SER A 324 5.65 -6.45 22.88
CA SER A 324 5.21 -7.05 24.15
C SER A 324 6.37 -7.74 24.88
N LYS A 325 7.19 -8.54 24.18
CA LYS A 325 8.36 -9.20 24.78
C LYS A 325 9.40 -8.21 25.31
N LEU A 326 9.63 -7.10 24.61
CA LEU A 326 10.52 -6.02 25.06
C LEU A 326 9.99 -5.33 26.33
N ARG A 327 8.66 -5.11 26.43
CA ARG A 327 8.04 -4.55 27.65
C ARG A 327 8.19 -5.46 28.87
N TYR A 328 8.07 -6.78 28.70
CA TYR A 328 8.34 -7.71 29.80
C TYR A 328 9.81 -7.69 30.23
N PHE A 329 10.75 -7.55 29.30
CA PHE A 329 12.18 -7.46 29.63
C PHE A 329 12.57 -6.17 30.37
N LEU A 330 11.91 -5.05 30.06
CA LEU A 330 12.13 -3.77 30.77
C LEU A 330 11.39 -3.68 32.11
N CYS A 331 10.34 -4.46 32.35
CA CYS A 331 9.60 -4.44 33.62
C CYS A 331 10.15 -5.43 34.67
N ILE A 332 11.13 -6.27 34.29
CA ILE A 332 11.80 -7.26 35.16
C ILE A 332 13.24 -6.80 35.52
N LYS A 333 13.62 -5.57 35.15
CA LYS A 333 14.84 -4.90 35.61
C LYS A 333 14.49 -3.65 36.40
#